data_AF-A0A4R0J4W4-F1
#
_entry.id   AF-A0A4R0J4W4-F1
#
_cell.length_a   1.000
_cell.length_b   1.000
_cell.length_c   1.000
_cell.angle_alpha   90.00
_cell.angle_beta   90.00
_cell.angle_gamma   90.00
#
_symmetry.space_group_name_H-M   'P 1'
#
loop_
_entity.id
_entity.type
_entity.pdbx_description
1 polymer ?
#
loop_
_entity_poly.entity_id
_entity_poly.type
_entity_poly.pdbx_seq_one_letter_code
_entity_poly.pdbx_strand_id
1 'polypeptide(L)'
;MSEPGERLVGELLGSLPVFAGDLDRARRRYQENKADAYMEPPTPESFLIDLAFSAVQRYLVGGTAEAEQLRGLLAFIEDQLGRDPDDDALIGDAFAGCLPEPGDRGDEVLDWLGPKLHALRFEKLREEDAAAPDSTVQFLYRMADAVPSLRGRLDEHFQANRRRPSAHSFVSEVALEAPGLVASGRAHLVRPLLDFLEAEFGGDADVDNVIEASFVEMLPDPGTPGVEIETLLGPKLRAELERQRHWPD
;
A
#
# COMPACT_ATOMS: atom_id res chain seq x y z
N MET A 1 -11.30 32.06 6.70
CA MET A 1 -11.93 30.74 6.90
C MET A 1 -10.79 29.77 7.03
N SER A 2 -10.71 29.03 8.13
CA SER A 2 -9.73 27.96 8.29
C SER A 2 -9.91 26.93 7.17
N GLU A 3 -8.83 26.32 6.70
CA GLU A 3 -8.94 25.21 5.74
C GLU A 3 -9.75 24.05 6.36
N PRO A 4 -10.55 23.32 5.55
CA PRO A 4 -11.18 22.08 5.98
C PRO A 4 -10.14 21.17 6.67
N GLY A 5 -10.49 20.58 7.81
CA GLY A 5 -9.58 19.72 8.58
C GLY A 5 -8.61 20.40 9.55
N GLU A 6 -8.42 21.72 9.53
CA GLU A 6 -7.56 22.41 10.51
C GLU A 6 -8.03 22.17 11.95
N ARG A 7 -9.35 22.18 12.16
CA ARG A 7 -9.97 21.92 13.46
C ARG A 7 -9.70 20.48 13.91
N LEU A 8 -9.93 19.50 13.03
CA LEU A 8 -9.68 18.09 13.29
C LEU A 8 -8.22 17.85 13.70
N VAL A 9 -7.26 18.40 12.94
CA VAL A 9 -5.83 18.30 13.25
C VAL A 9 -5.50 18.99 14.58
N GLY A 10 -6.06 20.17 14.85
CA GLY A 10 -5.89 20.85 16.12
C GLY A 10 -6.38 20.04 17.32
N GLU A 11 -7.56 19.43 17.21
CA GLU A 11 -8.14 18.56 18.24
C GLU A 11 -7.33 17.26 18.43
N LEU A 12 -6.85 16.68 17.32
CA LEU A 12 -5.99 15.49 17.34
C LEU A 12 -4.71 15.77 18.12
N LEU A 13 -4.01 16.85 17.80
CA LEU A 13 -2.76 17.21 18.46
C LEU A 13 -2.97 17.66 19.91
N GLY A 14 -4.12 18.23 20.23
CA GLY A 14 -4.51 18.53 21.61
C GLY A 14 -4.78 17.28 22.45
N SER A 15 -5.38 16.25 21.84
CA SER A 15 -5.75 14.99 22.52
C SER A 15 -4.61 13.98 22.56
N LEU A 16 -3.80 13.94 21.50
CA LEU A 16 -2.73 12.98 21.27
C LEU A 16 -1.43 13.73 20.89
N PRO A 17 -0.81 14.43 21.85
CA PRO A 17 0.35 15.30 21.58
C PRO A 17 1.58 14.54 21.08
N VAL A 18 1.62 13.21 21.24
CA VAL A 18 2.67 12.35 20.70
C VAL A 18 2.83 12.46 19.18
N PHE A 19 1.76 12.82 18.45
CA PHE A 19 1.78 12.99 17.00
C PHE A 19 2.17 14.40 16.54
N ALA A 20 2.43 15.35 17.45
CA ALA A 20 2.91 16.68 17.08
C ALA A 20 4.27 16.61 16.35
N GLY A 21 5.10 15.62 16.71
CA GLY A 21 6.37 15.37 16.03
C GLY A 21 6.23 14.98 14.55
N ASP A 22 5.09 14.38 14.17
CA ASP A 22 4.81 13.99 12.77
C ASP A 22 4.47 15.22 11.92
N LEU A 23 3.65 16.14 12.45
CA LEU A 23 3.37 17.40 11.77
C LEU A 23 4.61 18.29 11.65
N ASP A 24 5.42 18.35 12.71
CA ASP A 24 6.69 19.08 12.68
C ASP A 24 7.68 18.47 11.69
N ARG A 25 7.68 17.15 11.52
CA ARG A 25 8.50 16.45 10.51
C ARG A 25 8.04 16.83 9.10
N ALA A 26 6.74 16.78 8.82
CA ALA A 26 6.18 17.18 7.54
C ALA A 26 6.53 18.64 7.20
N ARG A 27 6.38 19.55 8.17
CA ARG A 27 6.76 20.96 8.03
C ARG A 27 8.25 21.15 7.78
N ARG A 28 9.12 20.44 8.50
CA ARG A 28 10.58 20.50 8.26
C ARG A 28 10.93 20.01 6.86
N ARG A 29 10.40 18.85 6.44
CA ARG A 29 10.60 18.30 5.10
C ARG A 29 10.18 19.31 4.02
N TYR A 30 9.04 19.96 4.19
CA TYR A 30 8.63 21.05 3.30
C TYR A 30 9.62 22.22 3.31
N GLN A 31 10.04 22.73 4.48
CA GLN A 31 10.96 23.87 4.53
C GLN A 31 12.33 23.58 3.90
N GLU A 32 12.81 22.35 4.02
CA GLU A 32 14.07 21.89 3.43
C GLU A 32 13.98 21.76 1.89
N ASN A 33 12.82 21.37 1.36
CA ASN A 33 12.65 21.03 -0.06
C ASN A 33 11.74 21.97 -0.86
N LYS A 34 11.21 23.05 -0.26
CA LYS A 34 10.29 24.01 -0.94
C LYS A 34 10.90 24.75 -2.14
N ALA A 35 12.21 24.64 -2.36
CA ALA A 35 12.87 25.19 -3.55
C ALA A 35 12.64 24.30 -4.79
N ASP A 36 12.23 23.04 -4.59
CA ASP A 36 11.88 22.11 -5.65
C ASP A 36 10.44 22.37 -6.11
N ALA A 37 10.26 22.51 -7.43
CA ALA A 37 9.02 23.00 -8.04
C ALA A 37 7.76 22.14 -7.82
N TYR A 38 7.89 20.99 -7.13
CA TYR A 38 6.84 20.00 -6.93
C TYR A 38 6.43 19.82 -5.46
N MET A 39 7.02 20.58 -4.52
CA MET A 39 6.69 20.45 -3.09
C MET A 39 5.63 21.46 -2.64
N GLU A 40 4.48 20.96 -2.22
CA GLU A 40 3.41 21.73 -1.62
C GLU A 40 3.54 21.82 -0.09
N PRO A 41 3.05 22.90 0.55
CA PRO A 41 3.02 22.99 2.00
C PRO A 41 2.11 21.89 2.58
N PRO A 42 2.43 21.36 3.78
CA PRO A 42 1.62 20.31 4.39
C PRO A 42 0.22 20.82 4.70
N THR A 43 -0.79 20.10 4.22
CA THR A 43 -2.22 20.34 4.45
C THR A 43 -2.74 19.37 5.52
N PRO A 44 -3.95 19.59 6.07
CA PRO A 44 -4.60 18.60 6.92
C PRO A 44 -4.71 17.21 6.27
N GLU A 45 -5.00 17.18 4.97
CA GLU A 45 -5.06 15.95 4.16
C GLU A 45 -3.72 15.22 4.11
N SER A 46 -2.65 15.90 3.65
CA SER A 46 -1.33 15.27 3.52
C SER A 46 -0.80 14.81 4.88
N PHE A 47 -1.11 15.55 5.96
CA PHE A 47 -0.76 15.15 7.32
C PHE A 47 -1.49 13.87 7.77
N LEU A 48 -2.78 13.72 7.47
CA LEU A 48 -3.53 12.52 7.84
C LEU A 48 -3.04 11.28 7.07
N ILE A 49 -2.68 11.44 5.80
CA ILE A 49 -2.06 10.39 4.97
C ILE A 49 -0.75 9.93 5.63
N ASP A 50 0.17 10.86 5.87
CA ASP A 50 1.46 10.56 6.52
C ASP A 50 1.28 9.95 7.92
N LEU A 51 0.26 10.40 8.65
CA LEU A 51 -0.03 9.91 9.98
C LEU A 51 -0.53 8.46 9.94
N ALA A 52 -1.43 8.10 9.02
CA ALA A 52 -1.93 6.75 8.84
C ALA A 52 -0.77 5.77 8.57
N PHE A 53 0.07 6.07 7.57
CA PHE A 53 1.24 5.25 7.24
C PHE A 53 2.24 5.17 8.40
N SER A 54 2.62 6.31 8.98
CA SER A 54 3.66 6.35 10.01
C SER A 54 3.22 5.69 11.32
N ALA A 55 1.94 5.74 11.67
CA ALA A 55 1.43 5.09 12.87
C ALA A 55 1.41 3.57 12.72
N VAL A 56 0.99 3.05 11.57
CA VAL A 56 1.03 1.61 11.26
C VAL A 56 2.48 1.12 11.19
N GLN A 57 3.37 1.85 10.49
CA GLN A 57 4.79 1.48 10.40
C GLN A 57 5.47 1.46 11.77
N ARG A 58 5.23 2.48 12.62
CA ARG A 58 5.74 2.48 14.00
C ARG A 58 5.25 1.29 14.80
N TYR A 59 3.99 0.91 14.64
CA TYR A 59 3.46 -0.29 15.25
C TYR A 59 4.19 -1.56 14.78
N LEU A 60 4.38 -1.71 13.45
CA LEU A 60 5.02 -2.90 12.86
C LEU A 60 6.47 -3.11 13.31
N VAL A 61 7.21 -2.04 13.58
CA VAL A 61 8.61 -2.12 14.06
C VAL A 61 8.75 -1.89 15.56
N GLY A 62 7.67 -1.48 16.21
CA GLY A 62 7.62 -1.07 17.61
C GLY A 62 7.16 -2.18 18.55
N GLY A 63 6.83 -1.81 19.78
CA GLY A 63 6.32 -2.70 20.81
C GLY A 63 4.95 -2.25 21.32
N THR A 64 4.68 -2.60 22.58
CA THR A 64 3.38 -2.31 23.21
C THR A 64 3.03 -0.82 23.24
N ALA A 65 4.03 0.06 23.41
CA ALA A 65 3.80 1.50 23.48
C ALA A 65 3.29 2.07 22.14
N GLU A 66 3.88 1.65 21.02
CA GLU A 66 3.47 2.05 19.67
C GLU A 66 2.08 1.49 19.33
N ALA A 67 1.78 0.27 19.75
CA ALA A 67 0.43 -0.32 19.60
C ALA A 67 -0.63 0.46 20.39
N GLU A 68 -0.32 0.92 21.61
CA GLU A 68 -1.23 1.75 22.41
C GLU A 68 -1.45 3.13 21.78
N GLN A 69 -0.42 3.73 21.22
CA GLN A 69 -0.54 5.00 20.48
C GLN A 69 -1.43 4.86 19.24
N LEU A 70 -1.24 3.79 18.46
CA LEU A 70 -2.10 3.52 17.30
C LEU A 70 -3.56 3.29 17.73
N ARG A 71 -3.82 2.51 18.79
CA ARG A 71 -5.19 2.35 19.31
C ARG A 71 -5.80 3.68 19.77
N GLY A 72 -5.02 4.54 20.42
CA GLY A 72 -5.47 5.88 20.83
C GLY A 72 -5.85 6.75 19.62
N LEU A 73 -5.05 6.70 18.56
CA LEU A 73 -5.34 7.38 17.30
C LEU A 73 -6.62 6.86 16.65
N LEU A 74 -6.76 5.55 16.50
CA LEU A 74 -7.96 4.93 15.90
C LEU A 74 -9.22 5.27 16.70
N ALA A 75 -9.14 5.25 18.03
CA ALA A 75 -10.26 5.62 18.90
C ALA A 75 -10.62 7.11 18.78
N PHE A 76 -9.65 7.99 18.63
CA PHE A 76 -9.90 9.41 18.38
C PHE A 76 -10.62 9.62 17.04
N ILE A 77 -10.14 8.98 15.97
CA ILE A 77 -10.77 9.10 14.64
C ILE A 77 -12.21 8.56 14.65
N GLU A 78 -12.45 7.41 15.30
CA GLU A 78 -13.80 6.85 15.48
C GLU A 78 -14.77 7.82 16.20
N ASP A 79 -14.27 8.56 17.18
CA ASP A 79 -15.06 9.55 17.93
C ASP A 79 -15.39 10.79 17.08
N GLN A 80 -14.51 11.15 16.14
CA GLN A 80 -14.72 12.29 15.23
C GLN A 80 -15.70 11.97 14.09
N LEU A 81 -15.74 10.72 13.63
CA LEU A 81 -16.65 10.31 12.56
C LEU A 81 -18.13 10.56 12.90
N GLY A 82 -18.83 11.24 11.98
CA GLY A 82 -20.24 11.62 12.07
C GLY A 82 -20.49 12.97 12.77
N ARG A 83 -19.44 13.73 13.12
CA ARG A 83 -19.57 15.06 13.74
C ARG A 83 -19.66 16.18 12.72
N ASP A 84 -18.88 16.08 11.65
CA ASP A 84 -18.78 17.09 10.61
C ASP A 84 -18.55 16.40 9.25
N PRO A 85 -19.39 16.68 8.22
CA PRO A 85 -19.27 16.02 6.92
C PRO A 85 -17.95 16.28 6.18
N ASP A 86 -17.35 17.45 6.36
CA ASP A 86 -16.09 17.79 5.68
C ASP A 86 -14.93 17.02 6.33
N ASP A 87 -14.95 16.89 7.66
CA ASP A 87 -13.99 16.05 8.38
C ASP A 87 -14.21 14.55 8.09
N ASP A 88 -15.46 14.10 7.92
CA ASP A 88 -15.78 12.71 7.56
C ASP A 88 -15.22 12.35 6.18
N ALA A 89 -15.36 13.25 5.19
CA ALA A 89 -14.78 13.08 3.86
C ALA A 89 -13.25 13.03 3.94
N LEU A 90 -12.65 13.96 4.67
CA LEU A 90 -11.20 14.01 4.88
C LEU A 90 -10.67 12.75 5.58
N ILE A 91 -11.34 12.27 6.63
CA ILE A 91 -10.98 11.02 7.31
C ILE A 91 -11.11 9.84 6.35
N GLY A 92 -12.17 9.81 5.54
CA GLY A 92 -12.39 8.75 4.55
C GLY A 92 -11.27 8.67 3.52
N ASP A 93 -10.97 9.78 2.86
CA ASP A 93 -10.01 9.82 1.75
C ASP A 93 -8.55 9.81 2.23
N ALA A 94 -8.24 10.57 3.28
CA ALA A 94 -6.86 10.82 3.70
C ALA A 94 -6.35 9.91 4.81
N PHE A 95 -7.25 9.29 5.60
CA PHE A 95 -6.84 8.41 6.70
C PHE A 95 -7.28 6.97 6.47
N ALA A 96 -8.58 6.74 6.30
CA ALA A 96 -9.12 5.40 6.10
C ALA A 96 -8.62 4.80 4.76
N GLY A 97 -8.53 5.59 3.69
CA GLY A 97 -7.95 5.16 2.41
C GLY A 97 -6.51 4.62 2.53
N CYS A 98 -5.75 5.08 3.52
CA CYS A 98 -4.33 4.72 3.70
C CYS A 98 -4.09 3.64 4.77
N LEU A 99 -5.14 3.06 5.37
CA LEU A 99 -5.00 1.92 6.26
C LEU A 99 -4.73 0.63 5.45
N PRO A 100 -4.07 -0.39 6.05
CA PRO A 100 -3.80 -1.66 5.36
C PRO A 100 -5.07 -2.31 4.77
N GLU A 101 -4.90 -3.09 3.71
CA GLU A 101 -5.92 -3.99 3.18
C GLU A 101 -5.90 -5.34 3.93
N PRO A 102 -7.01 -6.11 3.92
CA PRO A 102 -6.98 -7.49 4.40
C PRO A 102 -5.92 -8.32 3.67
N GLY A 103 -5.03 -8.99 4.41
CA GLY A 103 -3.91 -9.77 3.85
C GLY A 103 -2.60 -8.98 3.70
N ASP A 104 -2.63 -7.64 3.82
CA ASP A 104 -1.41 -6.84 3.83
C ASP A 104 -0.63 -7.04 5.14
N ARG A 105 0.65 -6.67 5.11
CA ARG A 105 1.43 -6.55 6.33
C ARG A 105 0.83 -5.46 7.24
N GLY A 106 0.37 -5.86 8.43
CA GLY A 106 -0.27 -4.95 9.38
C GLY A 106 -1.80 -4.98 9.35
N ASP A 107 -2.41 -5.91 8.62
CA ASP A 107 -3.86 -6.08 8.54
C ASP A 107 -4.53 -6.35 9.89
N GLU A 108 -3.78 -6.80 10.90
CA GLU A 108 -4.28 -6.95 12.28
C GLU A 108 -4.73 -5.64 12.91
N VAL A 109 -4.34 -4.49 12.35
CA VAL A 109 -4.84 -3.16 12.73
C VAL A 109 -6.32 -3.01 12.40
N LEU A 110 -6.82 -3.70 11.37
CA LEU A 110 -8.23 -3.68 10.98
C LEU A 110 -9.15 -4.24 12.07
N ASP A 111 -8.65 -5.18 12.89
CA ASP A 111 -9.37 -5.73 14.03
C ASP A 111 -9.54 -4.74 15.20
N TRP A 112 -8.80 -3.62 15.18
CA TRP A 112 -8.85 -2.60 16.24
C TRP A 112 -9.77 -1.43 15.89
N LEU A 113 -10.28 -1.38 14.66
CA LEU A 113 -11.14 -0.30 14.21
C LEU A 113 -12.48 -0.31 14.98
N GLY A 114 -12.93 0.89 15.33
CA GLY A 114 -14.30 1.09 15.78
C GLY A 114 -15.30 0.87 14.64
N PRO A 115 -16.61 0.72 14.96
CA PRO A 115 -17.61 0.34 13.97
C PRO A 115 -17.77 1.35 12.82
N LYS A 116 -17.64 2.67 13.06
CA LYS A 116 -17.78 3.67 12.00
C LYS A 116 -16.57 3.66 11.08
N LEU A 117 -15.36 3.67 11.65
CA LEU A 117 -14.12 3.68 10.89
C LEU A 117 -13.93 2.37 10.13
N HIS A 118 -14.33 1.24 10.73
CA HIS A 118 -14.40 -0.04 10.03
C HIS A 118 -15.40 0.04 8.86
N ALA A 119 -16.62 0.54 9.05
CA ALA A 119 -17.57 0.68 7.95
C ALA A 119 -17.02 1.55 6.82
N LEU A 120 -16.41 2.69 7.17
CA LEU A 120 -15.81 3.64 6.22
C LEU A 120 -14.63 3.05 5.45
N ARG A 121 -13.67 2.39 6.13
CA ARG A 121 -12.53 1.71 5.45
C ARG A 121 -13.05 0.69 4.45
N PHE A 122 -13.99 -0.13 4.89
CA PHE A 122 -14.56 -1.15 4.02
C PHE A 122 -15.52 -0.58 2.98
N GLU A 123 -16.00 0.65 3.08
CA GLU A 123 -16.68 1.34 1.99
C GLU A 123 -15.67 1.83 0.95
N LYS A 124 -14.56 2.46 1.38
CA LYS A 124 -13.45 2.86 0.51
C LYS A 124 -12.88 1.70 -0.29
N LEU A 125 -12.63 0.56 0.36
CA LEU A 125 -12.25 -0.66 -0.33
C LEU A 125 -13.29 -1.09 -1.39
N ARG A 126 -14.60 -0.89 -1.19
CA ARG A 126 -15.60 -1.19 -2.24
C ARG A 126 -15.53 -0.20 -3.40
N GLU A 127 -15.29 1.06 -3.11
CA GLU A 127 -15.17 2.12 -4.12
C GLU A 127 -13.93 1.86 -4.98
N GLU A 128 -12.79 1.54 -4.34
CA GLU A 128 -11.55 1.11 -5.00
C GLU A 128 -11.78 -0.15 -5.83
N ASP A 129 -12.42 -1.19 -5.26
CA ASP A 129 -12.80 -2.42 -5.97
C ASP A 129 -13.70 -2.16 -7.20
N ALA A 130 -14.64 -1.22 -7.07
CA ALA A 130 -15.59 -0.86 -8.13
C ALA A 130 -14.94 0.01 -9.21
N ALA A 131 -13.92 0.80 -8.83
CA ALA A 131 -13.11 1.59 -9.74
C ALA A 131 -12.00 0.76 -10.41
N ALA A 132 -11.63 -0.39 -9.83
CA ALA A 132 -10.60 -1.28 -10.36
C ALA A 132 -10.93 -1.71 -11.80
N PRO A 133 -10.06 -1.39 -12.78
CA PRO A 133 -10.28 -1.70 -14.18
C PRO A 133 -10.46 -3.20 -14.41
N ASP A 134 -11.40 -3.59 -15.29
CA ASP A 134 -11.58 -4.99 -15.67
C ASP A 134 -10.31 -5.62 -16.29
N SER A 135 -9.35 -4.82 -16.76
CA SER A 135 -8.07 -5.25 -17.32
C SER A 135 -7.18 -5.96 -16.29
N THR A 136 -7.13 -5.51 -15.03
CA THR A 136 -6.28 -6.09 -13.98
C THR A 136 -6.83 -7.44 -13.50
N VAL A 137 -8.16 -7.57 -13.40
CA VAL A 137 -8.81 -8.86 -13.10
C VAL A 137 -8.58 -9.87 -14.22
N GLN A 138 -8.70 -9.45 -15.48
CA GLN A 138 -8.40 -10.31 -16.61
C GLN A 138 -6.91 -10.70 -16.67
N PHE A 139 -6.01 -9.78 -16.30
CA PHE A 139 -4.59 -10.05 -16.17
C PHE A 139 -4.32 -11.17 -15.16
N LEU A 140 -4.96 -11.15 -13.98
CA LEU A 140 -4.82 -12.23 -12.99
C LEU A 140 -5.23 -13.61 -13.54
N TYR A 141 -6.36 -13.68 -14.27
CA TYR A 141 -6.77 -14.93 -14.89
C TYR A 141 -5.78 -15.40 -15.96
N ARG A 142 -5.28 -14.49 -16.83
CA ARG A 142 -4.25 -14.82 -17.81
C ARG A 142 -2.96 -15.31 -17.13
N MET A 143 -2.59 -14.69 -16.02
CA MET A 143 -1.42 -15.10 -15.23
C MET A 143 -1.58 -16.51 -14.68
N ALA A 144 -2.75 -16.84 -14.12
CA ALA A 144 -3.02 -18.18 -13.61
C ALA A 144 -3.12 -19.24 -14.73
N ASP A 145 -3.53 -18.85 -15.93
CA ASP A 145 -3.52 -19.73 -17.10
C ASP A 145 -2.09 -19.98 -17.61
N ALA A 146 -1.23 -18.95 -17.59
CA ALA A 146 0.18 -19.05 -17.97
C ALA A 146 1.02 -19.80 -16.92
N VAL A 147 0.65 -19.70 -15.64
CA VAL A 147 1.33 -20.32 -14.50
C VAL A 147 0.33 -21.20 -13.73
N PRO A 148 0.07 -22.44 -14.18
CA PRO A 148 -1.04 -23.26 -13.66
C PRO A 148 -1.01 -23.52 -12.14
N SER A 149 0.17 -23.50 -11.51
CA SER A 149 0.31 -23.63 -10.06
C SER A 149 -0.33 -22.48 -9.28
N LEU A 150 -0.55 -21.32 -9.91
CA LEU A 150 -1.22 -20.18 -9.29
C LEU A 150 -2.74 -20.30 -9.32
N ARG A 151 -3.33 -21.21 -10.11
CA ARG A 151 -4.79 -21.28 -10.28
C ARG A 151 -5.53 -21.51 -8.96
N GLY A 152 -5.10 -22.48 -8.16
CA GLY A 152 -5.71 -22.76 -6.86
C GLY A 152 -5.55 -21.61 -5.88
N ARG A 153 -4.38 -20.95 -5.88
CA ARG A 153 -4.12 -19.76 -5.05
C ARG A 153 -4.97 -18.57 -5.49
N LEU A 154 -5.16 -18.41 -6.79
CA LEU A 154 -6.02 -17.36 -7.31
C LEU A 154 -7.46 -17.62 -6.88
N ASP A 155 -7.95 -18.86 -7.03
CA ASP A 155 -9.30 -19.22 -6.57
C ASP A 155 -9.47 -19.00 -5.06
N GLU A 156 -8.46 -19.33 -4.25
CA GLU A 156 -8.42 -19.04 -2.81
C GLU A 156 -8.40 -17.53 -2.53
N HIS A 157 -7.59 -16.75 -3.27
CA HIS A 157 -7.53 -15.29 -3.16
C HIS A 157 -8.88 -14.65 -3.47
N PHE A 158 -9.56 -15.12 -4.52
CA PHE A 158 -10.92 -14.69 -4.88
C PHE A 158 -11.99 -15.15 -3.86
N GLN A 159 -11.75 -16.22 -3.07
CA GLN A 159 -12.69 -16.71 -2.07
C GLN A 159 -12.48 -16.09 -0.68
N ALA A 160 -11.22 -15.92 -0.27
CA ALA A 160 -10.83 -15.30 0.98
C ALA A 160 -11.19 -13.81 0.98
N ASN A 161 -10.94 -13.14 -0.14
CA ASN A 161 -11.47 -11.82 -0.41
C ASN A 161 -12.93 -11.99 -0.83
N ARG A 162 -13.88 -11.80 0.10
CA ARG A 162 -15.33 -11.83 -0.18
C ARG A 162 -15.80 -10.73 -1.16
N ARG A 163 -14.88 -10.10 -1.89
CA ARG A 163 -15.00 -8.97 -2.82
C ARG A 163 -14.00 -9.12 -3.98
N ARG A 164 -14.00 -8.18 -4.92
CA ARG A 164 -13.09 -8.23 -6.08
C ARG A 164 -11.65 -8.32 -5.54
N PRO A 165 -10.85 -9.29 -6.00
CA PRO A 165 -9.50 -9.45 -5.50
C PRO A 165 -8.61 -8.33 -5.99
N SER A 166 -7.84 -7.75 -5.07
CA SER A 166 -6.77 -6.83 -5.41
C SER A 166 -5.70 -7.56 -6.22
N ALA A 167 -5.44 -7.03 -7.42
CA ALA A 167 -4.35 -7.52 -8.28
C ALA A 167 -2.99 -7.20 -7.66
N HIS A 168 -2.88 -6.05 -6.99
CA HIS A 168 -1.68 -5.68 -6.26
C HIS A 168 -1.37 -6.69 -5.15
N SER A 169 -2.34 -7.02 -4.28
CA SER A 169 -2.10 -7.97 -3.18
C SER A 169 -1.72 -9.36 -3.70
N PHE A 170 -2.42 -9.88 -4.71
CA PHE A 170 -2.08 -11.20 -5.27
C PHE A 170 -0.68 -11.24 -5.88
N VAL A 171 -0.33 -10.21 -6.66
CA VAL A 171 0.98 -10.14 -7.31
C VAL A 171 2.09 -9.95 -6.27
N SER A 172 1.87 -9.14 -5.23
CA SER A 172 2.81 -8.97 -4.11
C SER A 172 3.08 -10.29 -3.37
N GLU A 173 2.05 -11.10 -3.11
CA GLU A 173 2.23 -12.42 -2.49
C GLU A 173 3.10 -13.34 -3.35
N VAL A 174 2.88 -13.33 -4.67
CA VAL A 174 3.67 -14.12 -5.61
C VAL A 174 5.11 -13.58 -5.71
N ALA A 175 5.28 -12.26 -5.71
CA ALA A 175 6.57 -11.57 -5.76
C ALA A 175 7.43 -11.90 -4.54
N LEU A 176 6.84 -11.97 -3.34
CA LEU A 176 7.55 -12.31 -2.10
C LEU A 176 8.09 -13.75 -2.09
N GLU A 177 7.40 -14.69 -2.75
CA GLU A 177 7.81 -16.09 -2.79
C GLU A 177 8.90 -16.36 -3.85
N ALA A 178 8.80 -15.67 -4.99
CA ALA A 178 9.62 -15.94 -6.17
C ALA A 178 11.15 -15.91 -5.89
N PRO A 179 11.71 -14.93 -5.17
CA PRO A 179 13.12 -14.92 -4.79
C PRO A 179 13.54 -16.15 -3.97
N GLY A 180 12.70 -16.61 -3.04
CA GLY A 180 12.96 -17.80 -2.23
C GLY A 180 13.00 -19.09 -3.06
N LEU A 181 12.15 -19.19 -4.09
CA LEU A 181 12.19 -20.29 -5.05
C LEU A 181 13.49 -20.25 -5.88
N VAL A 182 13.94 -19.08 -6.32
CA VAL A 182 15.21 -18.92 -7.04
C VAL A 182 16.40 -19.29 -6.14
N ALA A 183 16.47 -18.74 -4.94
CA ALA A 183 17.55 -19.01 -3.97
C ALA A 183 17.67 -20.49 -3.60
N SER A 184 16.55 -21.24 -3.63
CA SER A 184 16.52 -22.69 -3.40
C SER A 184 16.80 -23.54 -4.65
N GLY A 185 17.26 -22.95 -5.75
CA GLY A 185 17.59 -23.65 -7.00
C GLY A 185 16.38 -24.07 -7.82
N ARG A 186 15.18 -23.56 -7.50
CA ARG A 186 13.92 -23.88 -8.19
C ARG A 186 13.49 -22.79 -9.18
N ALA A 187 14.46 -22.10 -9.79
CA ALA A 187 14.22 -21.04 -10.77
C ALA A 187 13.30 -21.46 -11.95
N HIS A 188 13.30 -22.74 -12.32
CA HIS A 188 12.41 -23.27 -13.36
C HIS A 188 10.90 -23.16 -13.02
N LEU A 189 10.55 -23.06 -11.74
CA LEU A 189 9.17 -22.84 -11.29
C LEU A 189 8.76 -21.37 -11.40
N VAL A 190 9.73 -20.45 -11.34
CA VAL A 190 9.52 -19.00 -11.40
C VAL A 190 9.56 -18.48 -12.83
N ARG A 191 10.30 -19.14 -13.71
CA ARG A 191 10.50 -18.69 -15.10
C ARG A 191 9.18 -18.46 -15.88
N PRO A 192 8.16 -19.34 -15.82
CA PRO A 192 6.89 -19.08 -16.51
C PRO A 192 6.19 -17.80 -16.06
N LEU A 193 6.30 -17.46 -14.76
CA LEU A 193 5.78 -16.20 -14.23
C LEU A 193 6.55 -15.01 -14.81
N LEU A 194 7.89 -15.05 -14.78
CA LEU A 194 8.71 -13.96 -15.31
C LEU A 194 8.50 -13.75 -16.81
N ASP A 195 8.41 -14.84 -17.57
CA ASP A 195 8.15 -14.80 -19.01
C ASP A 195 6.77 -14.17 -19.30
N PHE A 196 5.76 -14.49 -18.48
CA PHE A 196 4.43 -13.90 -18.58
C PHE A 196 4.42 -12.40 -18.25
N LEU A 197 5.00 -12.00 -17.12
CA LEU A 197 5.06 -10.60 -16.69
C LEU A 197 5.81 -9.74 -17.72
N GLU A 198 6.92 -10.24 -18.26
CA GLU A 198 7.69 -9.56 -19.32
C GLU A 198 6.88 -9.37 -20.61
N ALA A 199 6.01 -10.34 -20.94
CA ALA A 199 5.16 -10.26 -22.11
C ALA A 199 4.04 -9.21 -21.95
N GLU A 200 3.41 -9.16 -20.77
CA GLU A 200 2.31 -8.23 -20.48
C GLU A 200 2.79 -6.79 -20.26
N PHE A 201 4.00 -6.60 -19.70
CA PHE A 201 4.51 -5.27 -19.36
C PHE A 201 4.72 -4.38 -20.60
N GLY A 202 4.21 -3.15 -20.54
CA GLY A 202 4.15 -2.16 -21.62
C GLY A 202 2.90 -2.24 -22.51
N GLY A 203 1.91 -3.07 -22.14
CA GLY A 203 0.71 -3.31 -22.93
C GLY A 203 -0.53 -2.54 -22.49
N ASP A 204 -0.68 -2.32 -21.18
CA ASP A 204 -1.85 -1.70 -20.55
C ASP A 204 -1.38 -0.98 -19.27
N ALA A 205 -1.73 0.29 -19.13
CA ALA A 205 -1.19 1.14 -18.06
C ALA A 205 -1.59 0.66 -16.65
N ASP A 206 -2.77 0.05 -16.50
CA ASP A 206 -3.25 -0.44 -15.21
C ASP A 206 -2.53 -1.74 -14.82
N VAL A 207 -2.27 -2.61 -15.82
CA VAL A 207 -1.46 -3.81 -15.63
C VAL A 207 0.00 -3.44 -15.35
N ASP A 208 0.53 -2.46 -16.08
CA ASP A 208 1.90 -1.97 -15.88
C ASP A 208 2.09 -1.45 -14.46
N ASN A 209 1.14 -0.67 -13.95
CA ASN A 209 1.16 -0.20 -12.56
C ASN A 209 1.18 -1.35 -11.54
N VAL A 210 0.40 -2.42 -11.76
CA VAL A 210 0.43 -3.62 -10.89
C VAL A 210 1.79 -4.30 -10.94
N ILE A 211 2.37 -4.47 -12.13
CA ILE A 211 3.69 -5.10 -12.29
C ILE A 211 4.79 -4.25 -11.63
N GLU A 212 4.77 -2.94 -11.84
CA GLU A 212 5.75 -2.01 -11.27
C GLU A 212 5.71 -2.03 -9.74
N ALA A 213 4.55 -1.73 -9.15
CA ALA A 213 4.41 -1.51 -7.71
C ALA A 213 4.36 -2.79 -6.89
N SER A 214 3.87 -3.90 -7.46
CA SER A 214 3.64 -5.15 -6.70
C SER A 214 4.58 -6.28 -7.07
N PHE A 215 5.31 -6.19 -8.18
CA PHE A 215 6.32 -7.18 -8.52
C PHE A 215 7.73 -6.59 -8.52
N VAL A 216 7.99 -5.54 -9.31
CA VAL A 216 9.35 -5.01 -9.49
C VAL A 216 9.87 -4.32 -8.23
N GLU A 217 9.06 -3.46 -7.62
CA GLU A 217 9.43 -2.74 -6.38
C GLU A 217 9.67 -3.71 -5.22
N MET A 218 9.00 -4.86 -5.23
CA MET A 218 9.10 -5.91 -4.21
C MET A 218 10.34 -6.81 -4.38
N LEU A 219 11.13 -6.64 -5.44
CA LEU A 219 12.31 -7.48 -5.66
C LEU A 219 13.41 -7.21 -4.63
N PRO A 220 14.19 -8.22 -4.24
CA PRO A 220 15.21 -8.07 -3.21
C PRO A 220 16.31 -7.07 -3.61
N ASP A 221 16.75 -6.27 -2.65
CA ASP A 221 17.87 -5.34 -2.84
C ASP A 221 19.20 -6.06 -3.13
N PRO A 222 20.16 -5.39 -3.80
CA PRO A 222 21.48 -5.93 -4.01
C PRO A 222 22.14 -6.40 -2.70
N GLY A 223 22.53 -7.68 -2.67
CA GLY A 223 23.16 -8.30 -1.50
C GLY A 223 22.20 -9.00 -0.55
N THR A 224 20.90 -9.00 -0.83
CA THR A 224 19.90 -9.79 -0.09
C THR A 224 19.67 -11.17 -0.73
N PRO A 225 19.24 -12.19 0.05
CA PRO A 225 18.95 -13.51 -0.49
C PRO A 225 17.87 -13.48 -1.58
N GLY A 226 18.11 -14.15 -2.71
CA GLY A 226 17.15 -14.24 -3.82
C GLY A 226 17.32 -13.15 -4.88
N VAL A 227 18.30 -12.25 -4.72
CA VAL A 227 18.71 -11.25 -5.73
C VAL A 227 19.05 -11.86 -7.09
N GLU A 228 19.38 -13.16 -7.15
CA GLU A 228 19.67 -13.87 -8.39
C GLU A 228 18.48 -13.89 -9.37
N ILE A 229 17.25 -13.63 -8.88
CA ILE A 229 16.05 -13.48 -9.72
C ILE A 229 16.21 -12.38 -10.78
N GLU A 230 16.99 -11.34 -10.50
CA GLU A 230 17.25 -10.24 -11.44
C GLU A 230 17.91 -10.71 -12.74
N THR A 231 18.74 -11.76 -12.64
CA THR A 231 19.41 -12.35 -13.80
C THR A 231 18.45 -13.08 -14.73
N LEU A 232 17.27 -13.43 -14.22
CA LEU A 232 16.20 -14.12 -14.95
C LEU A 232 15.19 -13.16 -15.59
N LEU A 233 15.20 -11.87 -15.21
CA LEU A 233 14.32 -10.87 -15.80
C LEU A 233 14.59 -10.70 -17.29
N GLY A 234 13.52 -10.51 -18.04
CA GLY A 234 13.59 -10.05 -19.42
C GLY A 234 14.00 -8.57 -19.53
N PRO A 235 14.21 -8.07 -20.75
CA PRO A 235 14.74 -6.73 -20.98
C PRO A 235 13.84 -5.61 -20.45
N LYS A 236 12.51 -5.72 -20.54
CA LYS A 236 11.61 -4.66 -20.09
C LYS A 236 11.57 -4.57 -18.57
N LEU A 237 11.38 -5.70 -17.88
CA LEU A 237 11.35 -5.74 -16.42
C LEU A 237 12.71 -5.38 -15.81
N ARG A 238 13.81 -5.75 -16.48
CA ARG A 238 15.16 -5.31 -16.06
C ARG A 238 15.32 -3.80 -16.17
N ALA A 239 14.89 -3.21 -17.29
CA ALA A 239 14.96 -1.75 -17.47
C ALA A 239 14.13 -1.01 -16.42
N GLU A 240 12.97 -1.57 -16.04
CA GLU A 240 12.11 -1.02 -14.99
C GLU A 240 12.75 -1.11 -13.60
N LEU A 241 13.32 -2.26 -13.25
CA LEU A 241 14.06 -2.42 -11.98
C LEU A 241 15.24 -1.43 -11.89
N GLU A 242 15.97 -1.26 -12.99
CA GLU A 242 17.03 -0.26 -13.08
C GLU A 242 16.47 1.15 -12.89
N ARG A 243 15.35 1.50 -13.54
CA ARG A 243 14.70 2.81 -13.38
C ARG A 243 14.35 3.10 -11.92
N GLN A 244 13.72 2.16 -11.23
CA GLN A 244 13.30 2.34 -9.84
C GLN A 244 14.49 2.54 -8.89
N ARG A 245 15.58 1.79 -9.09
CA ARG A 245 16.80 1.91 -8.27
C ARG A 245 17.60 3.19 -8.49
N HIS A 246 17.40 3.86 -9.63
CA HIS A 246 18.07 5.13 -9.93
C HIS A 246 17.24 6.35 -9.51
N TRP A 247 16.05 6.14 -8.92
CA TRP A 247 15.30 7.24 -8.32
C TRP A 247 16.00 7.66 -7.02
N PRO A 248 16.38 8.94 -6.85
CA PRO A 248 16.93 9.41 -5.59
C PRO A 248 15.83 9.46 -4.53
N ASP A 249 16.09 8.87 -3.35
CA ASP A 249 15.31 9.05 -2.11
C ASP A 249 15.09 10.53 -1.77
#